data_AF-A0A9E2FM07-F1
#
_entry.id   AF-A0A9E2FM07-F1
#
_cell.length_a   1.000
_cell.length_b   1.000
_cell.length_c   1.000
_cell.angle_alpha   90.00
_cell.angle_beta   90.00
_cell.angle_gamma   90.00
#
_symmetry.space_group_name_H-M   'P 1'
#
loop_
_entity.id
_entity.type
_entity.pdbx_description
1 polymer ?
#
loop_
_entity_poly.entity_id
_entity_poly.type
_entity_poly.pdbx_seq_one_letter_code
_entity_poly.pdbx_strand_id
1 'polypeptide(L)'
;AEIIRKLKKNGITIIIMSGRVHPHWHRVDEQTKLIESFLKENNIPFDGLISKHPTAAIFIDDKSLFDEDWDIIECEIERRLKINLHAFNRR
;
A
#
# COMPACT_ATOMS: atom_id res chain seq x y z
N ALA A 1 -0.15 -11.41 -0.32
CA ALA A 1 -0.23 -11.00 1.11
C ALA A 1 1.09 -11.12 1.86
N GLU A 2 1.96 -12.08 1.52
CA GLU A 2 3.24 -12.32 2.22
C GLU A 2 4.17 -11.10 2.20
N ILE A 3 4.33 -10.45 1.05
CA ILE A 3 5.15 -9.25 0.91
C ILE A 3 4.68 -8.09 1.80
N ILE A 4 3.37 -7.82 1.84
CA ILE A 4 2.77 -6.76 2.68
C ILE A 4 3.11 -7.02 4.16
N ARG A 5 3.07 -8.27 4.61
CA ARG A 5 3.48 -8.65 5.97
C ARG A 5 4.96 -8.43 6.23
N LYS A 6 5.84 -8.80 5.28
CA LYS A 6 7.29 -8.54 5.36
C LYS A 6 7.57 -7.05 5.49
N LEU A 7 6.94 -6.22 4.65
CA LEU A 7 7.08 -4.77 4.68
C LEU A 7 6.64 -4.19 6.03
N LYS A 8 5.50 -4.66 6.56
CA LYS A 8 5.01 -4.19 7.85
C LYS A 8 5.96 -4.54 9.01
N LYS A 9 6.54 -5.75 9.01
CA LYS A 9 7.56 -6.17 9.98
C LYS A 9 8.79 -5.27 9.96
N ASN A 10 9.13 -4.70 8.80
CA ASN A 10 10.24 -3.76 8.62
C ASN A 10 9.86 -2.30 8.98
N GLY A 11 8.70 -2.08 9.62
CA GLY A 11 8.27 -0.75 10.07
C GLY A 11 7.71 0.15 8.97
N ILE A 12 7.41 -0.40 7.79
CA ILE A 12 6.87 0.38 6.67
C ILE A 12 5.38 0.65 6.89
N THR A 13 4.96 1.90 6.68
CA THR A 13 3.56 2.31 6.66
C THR A 13 2.88 1.86 5.38
N ILE A 14 1.74 1.18 5.50
CA ILE A 14 0.99 0.61 4.38
C ILE A 14 -0.38 1.29 4.34
N ILE A 15 -0.65 2.04 3.28
CA ILE A 15 -1.92 2.73 3.07
C ILE A 15 -2.65 2.07 1.91
N ILE A 16 -3.88 1.65 2.16
CA ILE A 16 -4.78 1.17 1.11
C ILE A 16 -5.45 2.39 0.49
N MET A 17 -5.15 2.66 -0.78
CA MET A 17 -5.85 3.68 -1.55
C MET A 17 -6.87 2.99 -2.45
N SER A 18 -8.14 3.40 -2.39
CA SER A 18 -9.16 2.82 -3.25
C SER A 18 -10.20 3.84 -3.70
N GLY A 19 -10.56 3.79 -4.98
CA GLY A 19 -11.71 4.54 -5.50
C GLY A 19 -13.03 4.12 -4.86
N ARG A 20 -13.14 2.88 -4.34
CA ARG A 20 -14.38 2.33 -3.72
C ARG A 20 -14.82 3.09 -2.47
N VAL A 21 -13.90 3.80 -1.82
CA VAL A 21 -14.17 4.61 -0.62
C VAL A 21 -14.20 6.11 -0.91
N HIS A 22 -14.29 6.49 -2.20
CA HIS A 22 -14.37 7.89 -2.57
C HIS A 22 -15.77 8.46 -2.30
N PRO A 23 -15.91 9.65 -1.67
CA PRO A 23 -17.21 10.20 -1.24
C PRO A 23 -18.25 10.40 -2.33
N HIS A 24 -17.82 10.44 -3.60
CA HIS A 24 -18.74 10.55 -4.74
C HIS A 24 -19.49 9.24 -5.06
N TRP A 25 -19.05 8.09 -4.54
CA TRP A 25 -19.71 6.82 -4.78
C TRP A 25 -20.79 6.53 -3.75
N HIS A 26 -21.76 5.68 -4.10
CA HIS A 26 -22.76 5.21 -3.16
C HIS A 26 -22.18 4.16 -2.21
N ARG A 27 -22.74 4.07 -0.99
CA ARG A 27 -22.44 3.00 0.00
C ARG A 27 -20.98 3.00 0.48
N VAL A 28 -20.34 4.16 0.59
CA VAL A 28 -18.93 4.31 1.05
C VAL A 28 -18.66 3.58 2.37
N ASP A 29 -19.55 3.70 3.35
CA ASP A 29 -19.37 3.05 4.66
C ASP A 29 -19.39 1.53 4.56
N GLU A 30 -20.24 0.98 3.70
CA GLU A 30 -20.36 -0.46 3.50
C GLU A 30 -19.18 -1.01 2.71
N GLN A 31 -18.70 -0.25 1.71
CA GLN A 31 -17.47 -0.59 0.97
C GLN A 31 -16.24 -0.54 1.89
N THR A 32 -16.16 0.47 2.76
CA THR A 32 -15.09 0.59 3.75
C THR A 32 -15.08 -0.63 4.68
N LYS A 33 -16.24 -0.99 5.24
CA LYS A 33 -16.38 -2.19 6.08
C LYS A 33 -16.01 -3.47 5.34
N LEU A 34 -16.46 -3.63 4.09
CA LEU A 34 -16.17 -4.82 3.29
C LEU A 34 -14.65 -4.98 3.05
N ILE A 35 -13.98 -3.89 2.68
CA ILE A 35 -12.53 -3.89 2.45
C ILE A 35 -11.79 -4.20 3.76
N GLU A 36 -12.13 -3.52 4.85
CA GLU A 36 -11.49 -3.77 6.14
C GLU A 36 -11.70 -5.19 6.64
N SER A 37 -12.92 -5.74 6.54
CA SER A 37 -13.21 -7.12 6.92
C SER A 37 -12.38 -8.09 6.09
N PHE A 38 -12.34 -7.92 4.77
CA PHE A 38 -11.51 -8.76 3.91
C PHE A 38 -10.02 -8.73 4.31
N LEU A 39 -9.47 -7.54 4.56
CA LEU A 39 -8.07 -7.40 4.98
C LEU A 39 -7.82 -8.06 6.33
N LYS A 40 -8.74 -7.92 7.30
CA LYS A 40 -8.66 -8.53 8.62
C LYS A 40 -8.77 -10.06 8.55
N GLU A 41 -9.76 -10.59 7.85
CA GLU A 41 -9.99 -12.03 7.67
C GLU A 41 -8.77 -12.72 7.02
N ASN A 42 -8.10 -12.02 6.10
CA ASN A 42 -6.91 -12.54 5.41
C ASN A 42 -5.58 -12.19 6.10
N ASN A 43 -5.61 -11.58 7.30
CA ASN A 43 -4.42 -11.16 8.04
C ASN A 43 -3.46 -10.31 7.19
N ILE A 44 -4.03 -9.34 6.45
CA ILE A 44 -3.29 -8.38 5.63
C ILE A 44 -3.13 -7.09 6.46
N PRO A 45 -1.91 -6.73 6.88
CA PRO A 45 -1.71 -5.54 7.69
C PRO A 45 -1.80 -4.25 6.87
N PHE A 46 -2.42 -3.23 7.44
CA PHE A 46 -2.52 -1.89 6.87
C PHE A 46 -2.64 -0.84 7.99
N ASP A 47 -2.31 0.41 7.70
CA ASP A 47 -2.36 1.55 8.63
C ASP A 47 -3.54 2.48 8.37
N GLY A 48 -4.08 2.46 7.15
CA GLY A 48 -5.21 3.31 6.79
C GLY A 48 -5.81 2.93 5.45
N LEU A 49 -7.07 3.34 5.28
CA LEU A 49 -7.83 3.21 4.05
C LEU A 49 -8.31 4.60 3.64
N ILE A 50 -7.90 5.06 2.46
CA ILE A 50 -8.17 6.42 1.98
C ILE A 50 -8.62 6.42 0.52
N SER A 51 -9.32 7.48 0.13
CA SER A 51 -9.72 7.74 -1.27
C SER A 51 -8.99 8.90 -1.92
N LYS A 52 -8.32 9.75 -1.14
CA LYS A 52 -7.50 10.84 -1.66
C LYS A 52 -6.08 10.35 -1.92
N HIS A 53 -5.44 10.91 -2.94
CA HIS A 53 -4.07 10.59 -3.28
C HIS A 53 -3.13 10.96 -2.11
N PRO A 54 -2.46 9.99 -1.45
CA PRO A 54 -1.52 10.29 -0.37
C PRO A 54 -0.22 10.85 -0.92
N THR A 55 0.60 11.41 -0.03
CA THR A 55 2.04 11.56 -0.26
C THR A 55 2.71 10.23 0.11
N ALA A 56 2.88 9.33 -0.86
CA ALA A 56 3.54 8.05 -0.65
C ALA A 56 4.92 8.01 -1.33
N ALA A 57 5.87 7.31 -0.74
CA ALA A 57 7.19 7.08 -1.34
C ALA A 57 7.12 6.14 -2.55
N ILE A 58 6.13 5.21 -2.54
CA ILE A 58 5.93 4.18 -3.55
C ILE A 58 4.43 3.98 -3.73
N PHE A 59 3.98 3.87 -4.98
CA PHE A 59 2.62 3.50 -5.36
C PHE A 59 2.67 2.13 -6.02
N ILE A 60 1.76 1.24 -5.62
CA ILE A 60 1.57 -0.08 -6.21
C ILE A 60 0.11 -0.11 -6.67
N ASP A 61 -0.09 -0.20 -7.97
CA ASP A 61 -1.41 -0.12 -8.61
C ASP A 61 -1.40 -1.04 -9.84
N ASP A 62 -2.48 -1.78 -10.09
CA ASP A 62 -2.61 -2.66 -11.27
C ASP A 62 -2.62 -1.87 -12.59
N LYS A 63 -2.84 -0.55 -12.52
CA LYS A 63 -2.74 0.38 -13.66
C LYS A 63 -1.37 1.06 -13.77
N SER A 64 -0.43 0.75 -12.88
CA SER A 64 0.95 1.26 -12.95
C SER A 64 1.85 0.35 -13.80
N LEU A 65 3.05 0.84 -14.12
CA LEU A 65 4.04 0.19 -15.01
C LEU A 65 4.53 -1.20 -14.54
N PHE A 66 4.17 -1.64 -13.34
CA PHE A 66 4.54 -2.95 -12.82
C PHE A 66 3.46 -3.96 -13.20
N ASP A 67 3.65 -4.65 -14.33
CA ASP A 67 2.84 -5.80 -14.72
C ASP A 67 2.91 -6.86 -13.61
N GLU A 68 1.88 -6.92 -12.75
CA GLU A 68 1.41 -7.95 -11.78
C GLU A 68 2.42 -8.88 -11.06
N ASP A 69 3.72 -8.68 -11.23
CA ASP A 69 4.81 -9.51 -10.75
C ASP A 69 5.29 -8.96 -9.42
N TRP A 70 4.90 -9.66 -8.36
CA TRP A 70 5.22 -9.31 -6.99
C TRP A 70 6.72 -9.37 -6.68
N ASP A 71 7.50 -10.17 -7.42
CA ASP A 71 8.96 -10.28 -7.21
C ASP A 71 9.66 -9.02 -7.74
N ILE A 72 9.20 -8.50 -8.88
CA ILE A 72 9.68 -7.21 -9.44
C ILE A 72 9.31 -6.05 -8.52
N ILE A 73 8.07 -6.03 -8.02
CA ILE A 73 7.59 -5.03 -7.07
C ILE A 73 8.44 -5.07 -5.79
N GLU A 74 8.77 -6.26 -5.28
CA GLU A 74 9.62 -6.41 -4.10
C GLU A 74 11.01 -5.83 -4.33
N CYS A 75 11.66 -6.17 -5.45
CA CYS A 75 12.97 -5.66 -5.81
C CYS A 75 12.99 -4.14 -5.89
N GLU A 76 11.96 -3.54 -6.48
CA GLU A 76 11.84 -2.09 -6.61
C GLU A 76 11.64 -1.41 -5.25
N ILE A 77 10.81 -1.99 -4.37
CA ILE A 77 10.62 -1.48 -3.01
C ILE A 77 11.94 -1.50 -2.24
N GLU A 78 12.66 -2.63 -2.26
CA GLU A 78 13.95 -2.75 -1.59
C GLU A 78 14.98 -1.75 -2.14
N ARG A 79 15.00 -1.55 -3.47
CA ARG A 79 15.87 -0.56 -4.12
C ARG A 79 15.58 0.86 -3.66
N ARG A 80 14.31 1.26 -3.63
CA ARG A 80 13.91 2.61 -3.19
C ARG A 80 14.18 2.85 -1.70
N LEU A 81 13.96 1.85 -0.85
CA LEU A 81 14.29 1.93 0.57
C LEU A 81 15.79 2.14 0.79
N LYS A 82 16.66 1.42 0.06
CA LYS A 82 18.12 1.60 0.11
C LYS A 82 18.56 3.00 -0.33
N ILE A 83 17.99 3.52 -1.43
CA ILE A 83 18.30 4.87 -1.92
C ILE A 83 17.90 5.94 -0.91
N ASN A 84 16.72 5.82 -0.30
CA ASN A 84 16.25 6.78 0.71
C ASN A 84 17.10 6.76 1.98
N LEU A 85 17.59 5.59 2.41
CA LEU A 85 18.56 5.50 3.51
C LEU A 85 19.87 6.25 3.20
N HIS A 86 20.39 6.09 1.99
CA HIS A 86 21.61 6.79 1.57
C HIS A 86 21.42 8.30 1.40
N ALA A 87 20.24 8.75 0.97
CA ALA A 87 19.92 10.17 0.89
C ALA A 87 19.77 10.82 2.28
N PHE A 88 19.26 10.06 3.26
CA PHE A 88 19.09 10.53 4.64
C PHE A 88 20.43 10.62 5.38
N ASN A 89 21.34 9.65 5.20
CA ASN A 89 22.65 9.62 5.86
C ASN A 89 23.69 10.61 5.31
N ARG A 90 23.33 11.41 4.28
CA ARG A 90 24.19 12.47 3.70
C ARG A 90 23.80 13.88 4.13
N ARG A 91 22.83 14.01 5.04
CA ARG A 91 22.45 15.28 5.70
C ARG A 91 23.00 15.28 7.12
#